data_AF-A0A9D1TMQ1-F1
#
_entry.id   AF-A0A9D1TMQ1-F1
#
_cell.length_a   1.000
_cell.length_b   1.000
_cell.length_c   1.000
_cell.angle_alpha   90.00
_cell.angle_beta   90.00
_cell.angle_gamma   90.00
#
_symmetry.space_group_name_H-M   'P 1'
#
loop_
_entity.id
_entity.type
_entity.pdbx_description
1 polymer ?
#
loop_
_entity_poly.entity_id
_entity_poly.type
_entity_poly.pdbx_seq_one_letter_code
_entity_poly.pdbx_strand_id
1 'polypeptide(L)'
;MQAQAEPLRASRTASDVYINDIDVWLSAYNINDNNYFKLRELAAALSGTSAAFDVRWNEAENRIELTTGIDYSGTDAGNSSNSVRETAYPTDSALVVDGRTVEITAYNINDNNYYKLRDLGEVIPFDVYWSEEKNSVCVYTELGNGMTLTSGSGEMRHMSLNSSTRNWQTPTKSYIFRDGDSLCVVDADTENNVINIDTYDSDYNLTGTRTVNMELPVFGAFYAGENYNYIALGQENPEEDDSKEVIRIIKYDKDFNRLASVSVNDCYTVIPFDAGCPKMCESENGEELVLHTSRERYLTEDGLNHQSQLTVIIDTDSMTVKNSLGQFQPNHVSHSFNQFVLYDGDSHVLLDHGDAYPRGVVLNKYSGGSYSESILLDIPGNTGNNYTGVSVGGFAVSENNYIAAANALGFESLGDSSFPTMPSTDETRDIVILTCERGDINNTSSIRLTDYSNSGLCASLPYLVDLENGYFMVLWQEFNAGVSFSHSKALKYAVIDENGALADKIYSAPLRLSMDCQPILDGDKVVWYTNSVMGRLFSSVNIPLQ
;
A
#
# COMPACT_ATOMS: atom_id res chain seq x y z
N MET A 1 22.42 -1.85 55.60
CA MET A 1 22.93 -2.68 54.50
C MET A 1 21.72 -3.27 53.80
N GLN A 2 21.25 -2.64 52.73
CA GLN A 2 20.44 -3.37 51.75
C GLN A 2 21.39 -4.36 51.09
N ALA A 3 21.00 -5.63 51.01
CA ALA A 3 21.75 -6.62 50.26
C ALA A 3 21.78 -6.16 48.80
N GLN A 4 22.97 -5.90 48.27
CA GLN A 4 23.14 -5.61 46.85
C GLN A 4 22.66 -6.85 46.09
N ALA A 5 21.71 -6.68 45.17
CA ALA A 5 21.19 -7.80 44.41
C ALA A 5 22.33 -8.45 43.60
N GLU A 6 22.43 -9.77 43.68
CA GLU A 6 23.56 -10.51 43.09
C GLU A 6 23.57 -10.39 41.55
N PRO A 7 24.76 -10.32 40.93
CA PRO A 7 24.88 -10.31 39.48
C PRO A 7 24.31 -11.59 38.86
N LEU A 8 23.64 -11.44 37.73
CA LEU A 8 22.99 -12.51 37.00
C LEU A 8 23.72 -12.82 35.70
N ARG A 9 23.53 -14.04 35.19
CA ARG A 9 24.02 -14.42 33.88
C ARG A 9 23.09 -13.88 32.80
N ALA A 10 23.64 -13.16 31.84
CA ALA A 10 22.97 -12.69 30.64
C ALA A 10 23.42 -13.52 29.43
N SER A 11 22.47 -13.96 28.60
CA SER A 11 22.77 -14.60 27.32
C SER A 11 22.12 -13.81 26.20
N ARG A 12 22.82 -13.58 25.09
CA ARG A 12 22.28 -12.77 23.99
C ARG A 12 20.95 -13.34 23.51
N THR A 13 19.97 -12.45 23.32
CA THR A 13 18.66 -12.80 22.76
C THR A 13 18.79 -13.12 21.27
N ALA A 14 18.07 -14.15 20.81
CA ALA A 14 18.04 -14.58 19.41
C ALA A 14 16.70 -14.23 18.71
N SER A 15 15.78 -13.56 19.40
CA SER A 15 14.51 -13.10 18.84
C SER A 15 14.71 -11.84 18.01
N ASP A 16 14.02 -11.78 16.88
CA ASP A 16 13.96 -10.58 16.05
C ASP A 16 13.07 -9.52 16.71
N VAL A 17 13.28 -8.25 16.35
CA VAL A 17 12.50 -7.13 16.90
C VAL A 17 11.94 -6.32 15.76
N TYR A 18 10.64 -6.05 15.83
CA TYR A 18 9.94 -5.20 14.88
C TYR A 18 9.39 -3.97 15.58
N ILE A 19 9.62 -2.78 15.02
CA ILE A 19 8.93 -1.55 15.40
C ILE A 19 8.03 -1.16 14.23
N ASN A 20 6.72 -1.14 14.43
CA ASN A 20 5.72 -0.89 13.38
C ASN A 20 5.97 -1.75 12.12
N ASP A 21 6.23 -3.05 12.35
CA ASP A 21 6.57 -4.08 11.34
C ASP A 21 7.86 -3.83 10.54
N ILE A 22 8.69 -2.88 10.96
CA ILE A 22 10.04 -2.69 10.44
C ILE A 22 11.01 -3.46 11.33
N ASP A 23 11.77 -4.38 10.73
CA ASP A 23 12.84 -5.10 11.43
C ASP A 23 13.90 -4.12 11.92
N VAL A 24 14.19 -4.17 13.21
CA VAL A 24 15.17 -3.31 13.87
C VAL A 24 16.15 -4.15 14.67
N TRP A 25 17.43 -3.85 14.47
CA TRP A 25 18.46 -4.48 15.27
C TRP A 25 18.59 -3.76 16.62
N LEU A 26 18.37 -4.49 17.72
CA LEU A 26 18.60 -4.02 19.09
C LEU A 26 19.46 -5.02 19.86
N SER A 27 20.41 -4.50 20.64
CA SER A 27 21.15 -5.27 21.63
C SER A 27 20.19 -5.71 22.73
N ALA A 28 20.05 -7.02 22.88
CA ALA A 28 19.18 -7.62 23.89
C ALA A 28 19.82 -8.84 24.55
N TYR A 29 19.57 -8.99 25.84
CA TYR A 29 19.99 -10.14 26.63
C TYR A 29 18.80 -10.78 27.33
N ASN A 30 18.75 -12.11 27.27
CA ASN A 30 17.90 -12.93 28.10
C ASN A 30 18.51 -13.06 29.51
N ILE A 31 17.75 -12.63 30.51
CA ILE A 31 18.07 -12.69 31.94
C ILE A 31 16.83 -13.25 32.64
N ASN A 32 16.96 -14.43 33.26
CA ASN A 32 15.85 -15.14 33.91
C ASN A 32 14.61 -15.22 33.00
N ASP A 33 14.77 -15.77 31.79
CA ASP A 33 13.73 -16.00 30.80
C ASP A 33 13.04 -14.73 30.25
N ASN A 34 13.58 -13.55 30.53
CA ASN A 34 13.08 -12.28 30.01
C ASN A 34 14.11 -11.57 29.16
N ASN A 35 13.68 -10.94 28.06
CA ASN A 35 14.55 -10.14 27.20
C ASN A 35 14.62 -8.70 27.71
N TYR A 36 15.85 -8.22 27.94
CA TYR A 36 16.15 -6.84 28.31
C TYR A 36 16.91 -6.15 27.17
N PHE A 37 16.47 -4.96 26.80
CA PHE A 37 16.92 -4.22 25.63
C PHE A 37 17.68 -2.97 26.03
N LYS A 38 18.75 -2.65 25.29
CA LYS A 38 19.58 -1.47 25.54
C LYS A 38 18.77 -0.19 25.31
N LEU A 39 18.61 0.61 26.37
CA LEU A 39 17.70 1.76 26.40
C LEU A 39 17.99 2.81 25.30
N ARG A 40 19.26 3.15 25.08
CA ARG A 40 19.66 4.16 24.10
C ARG A 40 19.48 3.70 22.65
N GLU A 41 19.60 2.40 22.38
CA GLU A 41 19.33 1.85 21.05
C GLU A 41 17.83 1.84 20.77
N LEU A 42 17.01 1.47 21.77
CA LEU A 42 15.55 1.58 21.68
C LEU A 42 15.11 3.03 21.43
N ALA A 43 15.67 4.00 22.17
CA ALA A 43 15.38 5.42 21.98
C ALA A 43 15.70 5.88 20.54
N ALA A 44 16.85 5.47 20.01
CA ALA A 44 17.24 5.76 18.63
C ALA A 44 16.30 5.10 17.59
N ALA A 45 15.85 3.87 17.85
CA ALA A 45 14.98 3.12 16.96
C ALA A 45 13.52 3.64 16.95
N LEU A 46 13.08 4.31 18.03
CA LEU A 46 11.76 4.94 18.13
C LEU A 46 11.74 6.41 17.69
N SER A 47 12.89 7.01 17.39
CA SER A 47 12.95 8.38 16.86
C SER A 47 12.10 8.52 15.58
N GLY A 48 11.30 9.59 15.52
CA GLY A 48 10.34 9.85 14.45
C GLY A 48 8.98 9.16 14.61
N THR A 49 8.79 8.34 15.63
CA THR A 49 7.47 7.75 15.98
C THR A 49 6.78 8.57 17.08
N SER A 50 5.48 8.33 17.33
CA SER A 50 4.79 8.95 18.47
C SER A 50 5.35 8.53 19.85
N ALA A 51 6.08 7.42 19.90
CA ALA A 51 6.72 6.90 21.09
C ALA A 51 8.20 7.33 21.24
N ALA A 52 8.66 8.34 20.49
CA ALA A 52 10.01 8.87 20.59
C ALA A 52 10.30 9.42 22.00
N PHE A 53 11.54 9.24 22.48
CA PHE A 53 12.02 9.83 23.72
C PHE A 53 13.54 10.08 23.70
N ASP A 54 13.99 11.11 24.42
CA ASP A 54 15.42 11.38 24.67
C ASP A 54 15.90 10.73 25.97
N VAL A 55 17.19 10.39 26.05
CA VAL A 55 17.80 9.73 27.22
C VAL A 55 19.00 10.52 27.73
N ARG A 56 18.91 11.01 28.97
CA ARG A 56 19.99 11.74 29.65
C ARG A 56 20.48 11.03 30.90
N TRP A 57 21.78 11.12 31.15
CA TRP A 57 22.40 10.64 32.37
C TRP A 57 22.67 11.83 33.30
N ASN A 58 22.18 11.73 34.53
CA ASN A 58 22.47 12.69 35.58
C ASN A 58 23.39 12.04 36.62
N GLU A 59 24.68 12.31 36.48
CA GLU A 59 25.73 11.76 37.35
C GLU A 59 25.58 12.22 38.81
N ALA A 60 25.22 13.49 39.03
CA ALA A 60 25.13 14.08 40.37
C ALA A 60 24.04 13.41 41.23
N GLU A 61 22.97 12.94 40.60
CA GLU A 61 21.81 12.36 41.26
C GLU A 61 21.66 10.86 40.98
N ASN A 62 22.65 10.25 40.32
CA ASN A 62 22.71 8.84 39.97
C ASN A 62 21.40 8.34 39.33
N ARG A 63 20.94 9.04 38.28
CA ARG A 63 19.66 8.72 37.62
C ARG A 63 19.68 8.88 36.11
N ILE A 64 18.78 8.16 35.47
CA ILE A 64 18.50 8.23 34.05
C ILE A 64 17.21 9.03 33.88
N GLU A 65 17.24 10.04 33.01
CA GLU A 65 16.12 10.92 32.73
C GLU A 65 15.63 10.69 31.30
N LEU A 66 14.36 10.32 31.16
CA LEU A 66 13.65 10.21 29.90
C LEU A 66 12.76 11.43 29.70
N THR A 67 12.77 11.97 28.49
CA THR A 67 11.81 13.00 28.06
C THR A 67 11.04 12.46 26.86
N THR A 68 9.75 12.19 27.03
CA THR A 68 8.90 11.62 25.97
C THR A 68 8.47 12.68 24.95
N GLY A 69 8.12 12.24 23.74
CA GLY A 69 7.64 13.09 22.65
C GLY A 69 8.73 13.87 21.91
N ILE A 70 10.01 13.58 22.17
CA ILE A 70 11.15 14.17 21.44
C ILE A 70 12.12 13.09 20.98
N ASP A 71 12.74 13.31 19.83
CA ASP A 71 13.72 12.37 19.27
C ASP A 71 14.97 12.25 20.13
N TYR A 72 15.59 11.06 20.07
CA TYR A 72 16.83 10.78 20.76
C TYR A 72 17.97 11.64 20.23
N SER A 73 18.62 12.41 21.11
CA SER A 73 19.66 13.37 20.74
C SER A 73 21.09 12.82 20.83
N GLY A 74 21.28 11.62 21.40
CA GLY A 74 22.60 11.05 21.63
C GLY A 74 23.22 10.39 20.40
N THR A 75 24.56 10.38 20.33
CA THR A 75 25.33 9.74 19.25
C THR A 75 25.71 8.29 19.57
N ASP A 76 25.59 7.88 20.83
CA ASP A 76 26.24 6.68 21.36
C ASP A 76 25.31 5.46 21.44
N ALA A 77 24.39 5.32 20.48
CA ALA A 77 23.65 4.06 20.32
C ALA A 77 24.60 2.91 19.94
N GLY A 78 25.75 3.21 19.31
CA GLY A 78 26.51 2.29 18.46
C GLY A 78 27.59 1.38 19.06
N ASN A 79 27.69 1.15 20.38
CA ASN A 79 28.55 0.06 20.88
C ASN A 79 27.75 -1.24 21.02
N SER A 80 27.70 -2.00 19.92
CA SER A 80 27.14 -3.35 19.87
C SER A 80 28.12 -4.33 20.51
N SER A 81 27.76 -4.90 21.67
CA SER A 81 28.48 -6.09 22.16
C SER A 81 28.00 -7.29 21.37
N ASN A 82 28.90 -7.91 20.58
CA ASN A 82 28.64 -9.20 19.93
C ASN A 82 28.81 -10.39 20.89
N SER A 83 28.97 -10.13 22.20
CA SER A 83 29.18 -11.20 23.17
C SER A 83 27.93 -12.06 23.30
N VAL A 84 28.14 -13.38 23.27
CA VAL A 84 27.08 -14.37 23.47
C VAL A 84 26.65 -14.43 24.94
N ARG A 85 27.54 -14.06 25.88
CA ARG A 85 27.31 -14.12 27.32
C ARG A 85 27.92 -12.92 28.01
N GLU A 86 27.18 -12.36 28.95
CA GLU A 86 27.62 -11.25 29.78
C GLU A 86 27.20 -11.46 31.25
N THR A 87 27.67 -10.58 32.12
CA THR A 87 27.19 -10.48 33.50
C THR A 87 26.31 -9.24 33.63
N ALA A 88 25.08 -9.44 34.10
CA ALA A 88 24.09 -8.39 34.31
C ALA A 88 24.07 -8.00 35.79
N TYR A 89 24.39 -6.73 36.06
CA TYR A 89 24.36 -6.18 37.41
C TYR A 89 23.05 -5.42 37.59
N PRO A 90 22.22 -5.72 38.60
CA PRO A 90 21.06 -4.89 38.93
C PRO A 90 21.49 -3.42 39.06
N THR A 91 20.77 -2.50 38.42
CA THR A 91 21.12 -1.08 38.48
C THR A 91 20.60 -0.44 39.77
N ASP A 92 21.44 0.37 40.42
CA ASP A 92 21.04 1.23 41.54
C ASP A 92 20.62 2.64 41.05
N SER A 93 20.64 2.88 39.74
CA SER A 93 20.25 4.16 39.14
C SER A 93 18.74 4.32 39.13
N ALA A 94 18.21 5.46 39.59
CA ALA A 94 16.80 5.74 39.46
C ALA A 94 16.42 6.03 37.99
N LEU A 95 15.22 5.63 37.57
CA LEU A 95 14.65 6.03 36.29
C LEU A 95 13.61 7.13 36.52
N VAL A 96 13.73 8.24 35.80
CA VAL A 96 12.79 9.35 35.84
C VAL A 96 12.24 9.58 34.44
N VAL A 97 10.92 9.53 34.29
CA VAL A 97 10.21 9.76 33.02
C VAL A 97 9.38 11.03 33.18
N ASP A 98 9.65 12.04 32.35
CA ASP A 98 8.98 13.33 32.38
C ASP A 98 8.92 13.97 33.78
N GLY A 99 10.03 13.86 34.51
CA GLY A 99 10.18 14.38 35.87
C GLY A 99 9.57 13.52 36.98
N ARG A 100 9.00 12.35 36.65
CA ARG A 100 8.44 11.40 37.63
C ARG A 100 9.34 10.18 37.79
N THR A 101 9.75 9.87 39.02
CA THR A 101 10.47 8.63 39.30
C THR A 101 9.57 7.42 39.08
N VAL A 102 10.08 6.43 38.36
CA VAL A 102 9.40 5.16 38.08
C VAL A 102 10.28 4.01 38.55
N GLU A 103 9.66 2.95 39.05
CA GLU A 103 10.35 1.76 39.55
C GLU A 103 10.26 0.66 38.49
N ILE A 104 11.31 0.55 37.67
CA ILE A 104 11.42 -0.50 36.65
C ILE A 104 12.72 -1.27 36.89
N THR A 105 12.64 -2.59 36.83
CA THR A 105 13.83 -3.44 36.95
C THR A 105 14.73 -3.24 35.74
N ALA A 106 15.99 -2.89 35.99
CA ALA A 106 17.01 -2.77 34.97
C ALA A 106 18.34 -3.39 35.39
N TYR A 107 19.14 -3.70 34.36
CA TYR A 107 20.47 -4.23 34.53
C TYR A 107 21.50 -3.37 33.80
N ASN A 108 22.62 -3.11 34.46
CA ASN A 108 23.82 -2.60 33.85
C ASN A 108 24.64 -3.76 33.25
N ILE A 109 24.95 -3.66 31.96
CA ILE A 109 25.85 -4.56 31.26
C ILE A 109 26.80 -3.68 30.43
N ASN A 110 28.11 -3.77 30.71
CA ASN A 110 29.14 -2.99 30.02
C ASN A 110 28.78 -1.49 29.95
N ASP A 111 28.47 -0.88 31.09
CA ASP A 111 28.11 0.54 31.25
C ASP A 111 26.81 0.99 30.56
N ASN A 112 26.00 0.04 30.10
CA ASN A 112 24.72 0.31 29.45
C ASN A 112 23.56 -0.24 30.28
N ASN A 113 22.45 0.51 30.36
CA ASN A 113 21.25 0.09 31.06
C ASN A 113 20.29 -0.63 30.11
N TYR A 114 19.81 -1.79 30.54
CA TYR A 114 18.90 -2.66 29.81
C TYR A 114 17.59 -2.83 30.57
N TYR A 115 16.47 -2.72 29.85
CA TYR A 115 15.10 -2.73 30.41
C TYR A 115 14.22 -3.72 29.64
N LYS A 116 13.19 -4.27 30.31
CA LYS A 116 12.12 -5.01 29.62
C LYS A 116 11.23 -4.03 28.85
N LEU A 117 10.93 -4.34 27.59
CA LEU A 117 10.06 -3.48 26.77
C LEU A 117 8.65 -3.39 27.35
N ARG A 118 8.09 -4.49 27.88
CA ARG A 118 6.75 -4.47 28.49
C ARG A 118 6.65 -3.48 29.64
N ASP A 119 7.65 -3.45 30.53
CA ASP A 119 7.68 -2.52 31.65
C ASP A 119 7.86 -1.06 31.17
N LEU A 120 8.68 -0.83 30.13
CA LEU A 120 8.83 0.50 29.53
C LEU A 120 7.55 0.98 28.82
N GLY A 121 6.80 0.08 28.18
CA GLY A 121 5.52 0.38 27.53
C GLY A 121 4.42 0.84 28.50
N GLU A 122 4.58 0.62 29.82
CA GLU A 122 3.67 1.17 30.83
C GLU A 122 3.89 2.67 31.07
N VAL A 123 5.05 3.21 30.67
CA VAL A 123 5.47 4.61 30.93
C VAL A 123 5.83 5.39 29.67
N ILE A 124 5.95 4.70 28.52
CA ILE A 124 6.17 5.27 27.18
C ILE A 124 5.05 4.72 26.28
N PRO A 125 4.41 5.53 25.43
CA PRO A 125 3.18 5.12 24.73
C PRO A 125 3.46 4.18 23.53
N PHE A 126 3.85 2.94 23.82
CA PHE A 126 3.94 1.87 22.83
C PHE A 126 3.44 0.54 23.41
N ASP A 127 2.91 -0.31 22.55
CA ASP A 127 2.44 -1.65 22.91
C ASP A 127 3.45 -2.72 22.50
N VAL A 128 3.53 -3.81 23.27
CA VAL A 128 4.49 -4.91 23.04
C VAL A 128 3.79 -6.25 22.92
N TYR A 129 4.01 -6.90 21.78
CA TYR A 129 3.48 -8.21 21.43
C TYR A 129 4.60 -9.23 21.23
N TRP A 130 4.24 -10.51 21.37
CA TRP A 130 5.13 -11.64 21.15
C TRP A 130 4.57 -12.53 20.06
N SER A 131 5.33 -12.74 19.00
CA SER A 131 5.05 -13.75 17.98
C SER A 131 5.85 -15.00 18.29
N GLU A 132 5.18 -16.04 18.78
CA GLU A 132 5.84 -17.33 19.05
C GLU A 132 6.27 -18.01 17.75
N GLU A 133 5.43 -17.95 16.71
CA GLU A 133 5.68 -18.55 15.40
C GLU A 133 6.94 -17.97 14.74
N LYS A 134 7.11 -16.65 14.79
CA LYS A 134 8.29 -15.98 14.21
C LYS A 134 9.45 -15.82 15.19
N ASN A 135 9.26 -16.19 16.47
CA ASN A 135 10.21 -15.92 17.55
C ASN A 135 10.62 -14.43 17.57
N SER A 136 9.63 -13.54 17.62
CA SER A 136 9.84 -12.10 17.46
C SER A 136 9.10 -11.26 18.49
N VAL A 137 9.69 -10.13 18.86
CA VAL A 137 9.05 -9.08 19.66
C VAL A 137 8.56 -7.97 18.73
N CYS A 138 7.29 -7.60 18.83
CA CYS A 138 6.69 -6.56 17.99
C CYS A 138 6.27 -5.38 18.87
N VAL A 139 6.70 -4.18 18.48
CA VAL A 139 6.39 -2.91 19.14
C VAL A 139 5.53 -2.08 18.20
N TYR A 140 4.39 -1.59 18.67
CA TYR A 140 3.51 -0.71 17.90
C TYR A 140 3.30 0.62 18.64
N THR A 141 3.42 1.73 17.92
CA THR A 141 3.39 3.07 18.54
C THR A 141 2.04 3.80 18.34
N GLU A 142 1.18 3.35 17.43
CA GLU A 142 -0.05 4.08 17.06
C GLU A 142 -1.36 3.36 17.41
N LEU A 143 -1.32 2.25 18.17
CA LEU A 143 -2.56 1.53 18.51
C LEU A 143 -3.50 2.44 19.33
N GLY A 144 -4.77 2.47 18.93
CA GLY A 144 -5.77 3.38 19.49
C GLY A 144 -5.75 4.80 18.91
N ASN A 145 -4.67 5.21 18.21
CA ASN A 145 -4.52 6.52 17.57
C ASN A 145 -4.73 6.41 16.05
N GLY A 146 -5.88 5.87 15.65
CA GLY A 146 -6.21 5.61 14.25
C GLY A 146 -5.71 4.26 13.73
N MET A 147 -5.03 3.46 14.55
CA MET A 147 -4.62 2.09 14.22
C MET A 147 -5.24 1.06 15.18
N THR A 148 -5.71 -0.07 14.66
CA THR A 148 -6.26 -1.20 15.42
C THR A 148 -5.63 -2.50 14.94
N LEU A 149 -5.03 -3.27 15.86
CA LEU A 149 -4.49 -4.60 15.59
C LEU A 149 -5.56 -5.66 15.84
N THR A 150 -5.74 -6.56 14.88
CA THR A 150 -6.69 -7.67 14.97
C THR A 150 -6.14 -8.92 14.27
N SER A 151 -6.78 -10.07 14.49
CA SER A 151 -6.42 -11.30 13.79
C SER A 151 -6.97 -11.30 12.36
N GLY A 152 -6.39 -12.11 11.48
CA GLY A 152 -6.96 -12.47 10.17
C GLY A 152 -6.66 -13.93 9.86
N SER A 153 -7.18 -14.44 8.73
CA SER A 153 -6.97 -15.82 8.30
C SER A 153 -5.82 -15.96 7.29
N GLY A 154 -5.34 -17.20 7.17
CA GLY A 154 -4.22 -17.54 6.30
C GLY A 154 -2.87 -17.04 6.80
N GLU A 155 -1.82 -17.31 6.04
CA GLU A 155 -0.53 -16.69 6.28
C GLU A 155 -0.62 -15.20 5.88
N MET A 156 -0.23 -14.32 6.80
CA MET A 156 -0.21 -12.88 6.55
C MET A 156 0.83 -12.57 5.47
N ARG A 157 0.36 -12.45 4.22
CA ARG A 157 1.22 -12.07 3.10
C ARG A 157 1.88 -10.72 3.37
N HIS A 158 3.12 -10.57 2.93
CA HIS A 158 3.77 -9.27 2.94
C HIS A 158 3.11 -8.36 1.89
N MET A 159 2.54 -7.24 2.34
CA MET A 159 1.98 -6.23 1.42
C MET A 159 3.13 -5.37 0.86
N SER A 160 3.25 -5.33 -0.47
CA SER A 160 4.37 -4.68 -1.13
C SER A 160 4.44 -3.19 -0.78
N LEU A 161 5.67 -2.73 -0.57
CA LEU A 161 6.04 -1.34 -0.32
C LEU A 161 6.74 -0.70 -1.54
N ASN A 162 7.07 -1.52 -2.54
CA ASN A 162 8.02 -1.18 -3.59
C ASN A 162 7.37 -0.71 -4.90
N SER A 163 6.03 -0.56 -4.95
CA SER A 163 5.28 -0.13 -6.15
C SER A 163 5.15 1.39 -6.30
N SER A 164 5.61 2.17 -5.31
CA SER A 164 5.33 3.61 -5.22
C SER A 164 5.83 4.44 -6.41
N THR A 165 6.94 4.05 -7.03
CA THR A 165 7.54 4.75 -8.18
C THR A 165 7.89 3.83 -9.34
N ARG A 166 7.32 2.61 -9.36
CA ARG A 166 7.57 1.65 -10.44
C ARG A 166 7.08 2.19 -11.77
N ASN A 167 7.76 1.75 -12.81
CA ASN A 167 7.41 2.11 -14.17
C ASN A 167 6.11 1.45 -14.64
N TRP A 168 5.86 0.21 -14.18
CA TRP A 168 4.61 -0.52 -14.41
C TRP A 168 4.09 -1.12 -13.11
N GLN A 169 2.78 -1.33 -13.08
CA GLN A 169 2.07 -1.92 -11.95
C GLN A 169 2.04 -3.45 -12.05
N THR A 170 1.53 -4.05 -10.97
CA THR A 170 1.26 -5.48 -10.86
C THR A 170 -0.17 -5.67 -10.35
N PRO A 171 -0.78 -6.84 -10.57
CA PRO A 171 -2.09 -7.17 -10.00
C PRO A 171 -2.19 -6.83 -8.49
N THR A 172 -3.24 -6.10 -8.10
CA THR A 172 -3.55 -5.81 -6.70
C THR A 172 -3.98 -7.09 -6.00
N LYS A 173 -3.38 -7.41 -4.86
CA LYS A 173 -3.65 -8.66 -4.13
C LYS A 173 -4.42 -8.47 -2.82
N SER A 174 -4.61 -7.23 -2.37
CA SER A 174 -5.39 -6.90 -1.16
C SER A 174 -6.56 -5.99 -1.50
N TYR A 175 -7.73 -6.37 -1.00
CA TYR A 175 -8.95 -5.59 -1.14
C TYR A 175 -9.63 -5.44 0.22
N ILE A 176 -10.25 -4.29 0.43
CA ILE A 176 -11.11 -3.98 1.56
C ILE A 176 -12.41 -3.39 1.02
N PHE A 177 -13.55 -3.82 1.54
CA PHE A 177 -14.86 -3.32 1.11
C PHE A 177 -15.92 -3.56 2.20
N ARG A 178 -17.05 -2.86 2.10
CA ARG A 178 -18.22 -3.10 2.93
C ARG A 178 -19.17 -4.10 2.27
N ASP A 179 -19.70 -5.02 3.08
CA ASP A 179 -20.81 -5.92 2.70
C ASP A 179 -21.90 -5.83 3.76
N GLY A 180 -22.88 -4.97 3.51
CA GLY A 180 -23.80 -4.48 4.54
C GLY A 180 -23.03 -3.80 5.69
N ASP A 181 -23.32 -4.21 6.92
CA ASP A 181 -22.68 -3.68 8.13
C ASP A 181 -21.27 -4.26 8.38
N SER A 182 -20.87 -5.28 7.62
CA SER A 182 -19.59 -5.96 7.81
C SER A 182 -18.49 -5.31 6.97
N LEU A 183 -17.27 -5.32 7.50
CA LEU A 183 -16.07 -4.95 6.75
C LEU A 183 -15.36 -6.22 6.30
N CYS A 184 -15.12 -6.35 5.01
CA CYS A 184 -14.54 -7.53 4.40
C CYS A 184 -13.14 -7.23 3.87
N VAL A 185 -12.23 -8.19 4.04
CA VAL A 185 -10.88 -8.18 3.50
C VAL A 185 -10.70 -9.38 2.60
N VAL A 186 -10.14 -9.18 1.41
CA VAL A 186 -9.75 -10.25 0.48
C VAL A 186 -8.25 -10.15 0.22
N ASP A 187 -7.53 -11.24 0.49
CA ASP A 187 -6.10 -11.38 0.28
C ASP A 187 -5.80 -12.56 -0.66
N ALA A 188 -5.21 -12.28 -1.82
CA ALA A 188 -4.75 -13.30 -2.76
C ALA A 188 -3.35 -13.82 -2.37
N ASP A 189 -3.31 -15.00 -1.78
CA ASP A 189 -2.08 -15.74 -1.48
C ASP A 189 -1.69 -16.60 -2.68
N THR A 190 -0.95 -15.96 -3.60
CA THR A 190 -0.48 -16.59 -4.83
C THR A 190 0.60 -17.63 -4.59
N GLU A 191 1.25 -17.66 -3.42
CA GLU A 191 2.27 -18.66 -3.10
C GLU A 191 1.61 -20.00 -2.73
N ASN A 192 0.50 -19.94 -1.99
CA ASN A 192 -0.29 -21.10 -1.62
C ASN A 192 -1.47 -21.38 -2.58
N ASN A 193 -1.63 -20.57 -3.64
CA ASN A 193 -2.68 -20.69 -4.67
C ASN A 193 -4.10 -20.61 -4.08
N VAL A 194 -4.29 -19.73 -3.10
CA VAL A 194 -5.57 -19.50 -2.41
C VAL A 194 -5.90 -18.02 -2.30
N ILE A 195 -7.17 -17.72 -2.04
CA ILE A 195 -7.66 -16.38 -1.75
C ILE A 195 -8.39 -16.47 -0.41
N ASN A 196 -7.91 -15.71 0.56
CA ASN A 196 -8.45 -15.63 1.91
C ASN A 196 -9.43 -14.46 2.01
N ILE A 197 -10.55 -14.69 2.67
CA ILE A 197 -11.63 -13.74 2.89
C ILE A 197 -11.89 -13.67 4.38
N ASP A 198 -11.73 -12.48 4.96
CA ASP A 198 -11.99 -12.21 6.37
C ASP A 198 -13.12 -11.19 6.51
N THR A 199 -14.01 -11.44 7.46
CA THR A 199 -15.14 -10.56 7.76
C THR A 199 -14.99 -10.02 9.17
N TYR A 200 -15.23 -8.72 9.33
CA TYR A 200 -15.07 -7.98 10.56
C TYR A 200 -16.35 -7.23 10.92
N ASP A 201 -16.59 -7.09 12.21
CA ASP A 201 -17.61 -6.16 12.73
C ASP A 201 -17.09 -4.69 12.74
N SER A 202 -17.93 -3.76 13.21
CA SER A 202 -17.61 -2.33 13.29
C SER A 202 -16.47 -1.99 14.25
N ASP A 203 -16.13 -2.90 15.18
CA ASP A 203 -15.04 -2.75 16.14
C ASP A 203 -13.76 -3.47 15.64
N TYR A 204 -13.75 -3.91 14.38
CA TYR A 204 -12.68 -4.68 13.75
C TYR A 204 -12.40 -6.04 14.41
N ASN A 205 -13.38 -6.62 15.12
CA ASN A 205 -13.26 -8.00 15.56
C ASN A 205 -13.53 -8.95 14.39
N LEU A 206 -12.68 -9.96 14.23
CA LEU A 206 -12.85 -10.99 13.21
C LEU A 206 -14.10 -11.84 13.54
N THR A 207 -15.09 -11.83 12.65
CA THR A 207 -16.36 -12.55 12.82
C THR A 207 -16.53 -13.72 11.86
N GLY A 208 -15.80 -13.73 10.74
CA GLY A 208 -15.88 -14.78 9.74
C GLY A 208 -14.59 -14.93 8.94
N THR A 209 -14.33 -16.15 8.48
CA THR A 209 -13.18 -16.48 7.64
C THR A 209 -13.62 -17.47 6.57
N ARG A 210 -13.15 -17.29 5.33
CA ARG A 210 -13.35 -18.22 4.22
C ARG A 210 -12.12 -18.25 3.34
N THR A 211 -11.87 -19.38 2.70
CA THR A 211 -10.78 -19.54 1.72
C THR A 211 -11.35 -20.15 0.45
N VAL A 212 -10.94 -19.63 -0.71
CA VAL A 212 -11.24 -20.22 -2.02
C VAL A 212 -9.94 -20.54 -2.76
N ASN A 213 -9.91 -21.65 -3.49
CA ASN A 213 -8.75 -22.03 -4.28
C ASN A 213 -8.74 -21.26 -5.61
N MET A 214 -7.56 -20.85 -6.05
CA MET A 214 -7.40 -20.31 -7.40
C MET A 214 -7.56 -21.44 -8.44
N GLU A 215 -8.45 -21.24 -9.42
CA GLU A 215 -8.71 -22.20 -10.49
C GLU A 215 -7.71 -22.12 -11.66
N LEU A 216 -6.93 -21.03 -11.73
CA LEU A 216 -5.85 -20.80 -12.67
C LEU A 216 -4.65 -20.18 -11.90
N PRO A 217 -3.40 -20.38 -12.36
CA PRO A 217 -2.19 -20.06 -11.59
C PRO A 217 -1.90 -18.57 -11.38
N VAL A 218 -2.46 -17.68 -12.20
CA VAL A 218 -2.20 -16.23 -12.10
C VAL A 218 -3.41 -15.52 -11.53
N PHE A 219 -3.23 -14.76 -10.45
CA PHE A 219 -4.27 -13.89 -9.92
C PHE A 219 -4.31 -12.56 -10.71
N GLY A 220 -5.48 -12.17 -11.20
CA GLY A 220 -5.69 -10.92 -11.94
C GLY A 220 -6.34 -9.82 -11.10
N ALA A 221 -7.61 -9.99 -10.75
CA ALA A 221 -8.36 -8.99 -10.01
C ALA A 221 -9.50 -9.60 -9.18
N PHE A 222 -9.93 -8.85 -8.17
CA PHE A 222 -11.17 -9.08 -7.43
C PHE A 222 -12.09 -7.87 -7.57
N TYR A 223 -13.39 -8.11 -7.60
CA TYR A 223 -14.42 -7.08 -7.54
C TYR A 223 -15.58 -7.52 -6.65
N ALA A 224 -15.93 -6.67 -5.69
CA ALA A 224 -17.12 -6.81 -4.88
C ALA A 224 -18.25 -6.00 -5.54
N GLY A 225 -19.12 -6.68 -6.28
CA GLY A 225 -20.35 -6.10 -6.80
C GLY A 225 -21.45 -6.06 -5.75
N GLU A 226 -22.57 -5.43 -6.11
CA GLU A 226 -23.72 -5.28 -5.22
C GLU A 226 -24.30 -6.64 -4.82
N ASN A 227 -24.56 -7.49 -5.81
CA ASN A 227 -25.21 -8.78 -5.62
C ASN A 227 -24.23 -9.96 -5.64
N TYR A 228 -23.08 -9.80 -6.28
CA TYR A 228 -22.13 -10.87 -6.57
C TYR A 228 -20.69 -10.41 -6.37
N ASN A 229 -19.81 -11.37 -6.12
CA ASN A 229 -18.37 -11.16 -6.10
C ASN A 229 -17.75 -11.81 -7.34
N TYR A 230 -16.72 -11.18 -7.91
CA TYR A 230 -16.05 -11.66 -9.12
C TYR A 230 -14.54 -11.76 -8.91
N ILE A 231 -13.96 -12.84 -9.43
CA ILE A 231 -12.51 -13.08 -9.40
C ILE A 231 -12.05 -13.38 -10.82
N ALA A 232 -11.08 -12.61 -11.31
CA ALA A 232 -10.38 -12.85 -12.56
C ALA A 232 -9.05 -13.57 -12.29
N LEU A 233 -8.87 -14.73 -12.91
CA LEU A 233 -7.64 -15.53 -12.87
C LEU A 233 -7.14 -15.79 -14.29
N GLY A 234 -5.88 -16.18 -14.45
CA GLY A 234 -5.29 -16.38 -15.77
C GLY A 234 -4.21 -17.47 -15.82
N GLN A 235 -3.86 -17.87 -17.04
CA GLN A 235 -2.79 -18.79 -17.34
C GLN A 235 -2.08 -18.39 -18.65
N GLU A 236 -0.81 -18.72 -18.77
CA GLU A 236 -0.01 -18.40 -19.96
C GLU A 236 -0.39 -19.26 -21.17
N ASN A 237 -0.19 -18.71 -22.36
CA ASN A 237 -0.40 -19.29 -23.69
C ASN A 237 0.85 -19.12 -24.59
N PRO A 238 2.03 -19.67 -24.21
CA PRO A 238 3.26 -19.58 -24.99
C PRO A 238 3.18 -20.24 -26.37
N GLU A 239 2.18 -21.08 -26.60
CA GLU A 239 1.91 -21.73 -27.88
C GLU A 239 1.14 -20.85 -28.86
N GLU A 240 0.62 -19.70 -28.41
CA GLU A 240 -0.20 -18.78 -29.22
C GLU A 240 -1.43 -19.47 -29.85
N ASP A 241 -2.10 -20.33 -29.07
CA ASP A 241 -3.30 -21.08 -29.50
C ASP A 241 -4.57 -20.31 -29.14
N ASP A 242 -5.31 -19.84 -30.15
CA ASP A 242 -6.58 -19.11 -29.97
C ASP A 242 -7.67 -19.92 -29.28
N SER A 243 -7.57 -21.25 -29.25
CA SER A 243 -8.53 -22.10 -28.53
C SER A 243 -8.25 -22.19 -27.02
N LYS A 244 -7.05 -21.81 -26.59
CA LYS A 244 -6.64 -21.91 -25.19
C LYS A 244 -7.29 -20.83 -24.33
N GLU A 245 -7.87 -21.25 -23.20
CA GLU A 245 -8.31 -20.32 -22.17
C GLU A 245 -7.09 -19.62 -21.58
N VAL A 246 -7.13 -18.29 -21.57
CA VAL A 246 -6.07 -17.43 -21.04
C VAL A 246 -6.53 -16.72 -19.77
N ILE A 247 -7.80 -16.28 -19.73
CA ILE A 247 -8.40 -15.64 -18.56
C ILE A 247 -9.70 -16.37 -18.21
N ARG A 248 -9.97 -16.53 -16.92
CA ARG A 248 -11.26 -16.99 -16.38
C ARG A 248 -11.79 -15.97 -15.40
N ILE A 249 -13.03 -15.52 -15.61
CA ILE A 249 -13.74 -14.67 -14.63
C ILE A 249 -14.81 -15.53 -13.98
N ILE A 250 -14.76 -15.64 -12.65
CA ILE A 250 -15.62 -16.51 -11.85
C ILE A 250 -16.57 -15.63 -11.05
N LYS A 251 -17.86 -15.94 -11.13
CA LYS A 251 -18.95 -15.30 -10.39
C LYS A 251 -19.27 -16.10 -9.13
N TYR A 252 -19.34 -15.41 -8.00
CA TYR A 252 -19.69 -15.94 -6.69
C TYR A 252 -20.89 -15.18 -6.12
N ASP A 253 -21.65 -15.81 -5.23
CA ASP A 253 -22.52 -15.07 -4.33
C ASP A 253 -21.71 -14.30 -3.26
N LYS A 254 -22.38 -13.51 -2.43
CA LYS A 254 -21.74 -12.71 -1.38
C LYS A 254 -21.03 -13.56 -0.33
N ASP A 255 -21.50 -14.79 -0.11
CA ASP A 255 -20.85 -15.74 0.78
C ASP A 255 -19.58 -16.37 0.16
N PHE A 256 -19.28 -16.15 -1.13
CA PHE A 256 -18.22 -16.81 -1.91
C PHE A 256 -18.51 -18.26 -2.33
N ASN A 257 -19.77 -18.65 -2.48
CA ASN A 257 -20.13 -19.88 -3.19
C ASN A 257 -20.05 -19.65 -4.70
N ARG A 258 -19.31 -20.49 -5.40
CA ARG A 258 -19.12 -20.41 -6.85
C ARG A 258 -20.44 -20.62 -7.58
N LEU A 259 -20.85 -19.66 -8.42
CA LEU A 259 -22.11 -19.72 -9.18
C LEU A 259 -21.88 -20.06 -10.66
N ALA A 260 -20.98 -19.33 -11.31
CA ALA A 260 -20.73 -19.44 -12.75
C ALA A 260 -19.33 -18.94 -13.11
N SER A 261 -18.93 -19.09 -14.37
CA SER A 261 -17.67 -18.55 -14.88
C SER A 261 -17.73 -18.34 -16.39
N VAL A 262 -16.95 -17.38 -16.89
CA VAL A 262 -16.67 -17.20 -18.32
C VAL A 262 -15.19 -17.50 -18.60
N SER A 263 -14.93 -18.25 -19.66
CA SER A 263 -13.60 -18.51 -20.20
C SER A 263 -13.30 -17.53 -21.33
N VAL A 264 -12.13 -16.92 -21.30
CA VAL A 264 -11.65 -15.98 -22.31
C VAL A 264 -10.49 -16.64 -23.06
N ASN A 265 -10.71 -16.87 -24.35
CA ASN A 265 -9.76 -17.35 -25.35
C ASN A 265 -9.85 -16.43 -26.57
N ASP A 266 -9.16 -16.75 -27.68
CA ASP A 266 -9.14 -15.95 -28.93
C ASP A 266 -8.93 -14.45 -28.66
N CYS A 267 -7.98 -14.16 -27.77
CA CYS A 267 -7.71 -12.82 -27.26
C CYS A 267 -6.26 -12.40 -27.51
N TYR A 268 -5.57 -13.00 -28.49
CA TYR A 268 -4.24 -12.59 -28.94
C TYR A 268 -3.24 -12.36 -27.79
N THR A 269 -3.23 -13.24 -26.79
CA THR A 269 -2.51 -13.06 -25.52
C THR A 269 -1.65 -14.28 -25.19
N VAL A 270 -0.36 -14.05 -24.92
CA VAL A 270 0.58 -15.03 -24.35
C VAL A 270 0.54 -14.99 -22.84
N ILE A 271 0.67 -13.82 -22.21
CA ILE A 271 0.66 -13.68 -20.75
C ILE A 271 -0.45 -12.71 -20.34
N PRO A 272 -1.49 -13.16 -19.62
CA PRO A 272 -2.51 -12.25 -19.09
C PRO A 272 -1.97 -11.43 -17.94
N PHE A 273 -2.47 -10.21 -17.78
CA PHE A 273 -2.17 -9.33 -16.65
C PHE A 273 -0.69 -8.88 -16.57
N ASP A 274 0.09 -9.08 -17.63
CA ASP A 274 1.51 -8.75 -17.62
C ASP A 274 1.74 -7.23 -17.64
N ALA A 275 2.71 -6.78 -16.82
CA ALA A 275 3.10 -5.38 -16.70
C ALA A 275 1.94 -4.38 -16.48
N GLY A 276 0.88 -4.75 -15.74
CA GLY A 276 -0.23 -3.83 -15.43
C GLY A 276 -1.01 -4.23 -14.18
N CYS A 277 -2.12 -3.54 -13.93
CA CYS A 277 -2.99 -3.78 -12.79
C CYS A 277 -4.43 -3.96 -13.28
N PRO A 278 -4.91 -5.21 -13.43
CA PRO A 278 -6.26 -5.47 -13.89
C PRO A 278 -7.28 -4.87 -12.90
N LYS A 279 -8.32 -4.22 -13.42
CA LYS A 279 -9.46 -3.70 -12.65
C LYS A 279 -10.76 -4.15 -13.26
N MET A 280 -11.76 -4.31 -12.39
CA MET A 280 -13.11 -4.67 -12.79
C MET A 280 -14.11 -3.63 -12.28
N CYS A 281 -15.18 -3.40 -13.03
CA CYS A 281 -16.31 -2.58 -12.62
C CYS A 281 -17.60 -3.15 -13.22
N GLU A 282 -18.65 -3.25 -12.41
CA GLU A 282 -19.99 -3.68 -12.81
C GLU A 282 -20.84 -2.45 -13.13
N SER A 283 -21.70 -2.56 -14.14
CA SER A 283 -22.66 -1.51 -14.49
C SER A 283 -23.65 -1.28 -13.35
N GLU A 284 -24.22 -0.08 -13.26
CA GLU A 284 -25.16 0.27 -12.19
C GLU A 284 -26.39 -0.67 -12.15
N ASN A 285 -26.82 -1.18 -13.31
CA ASN A 285 -27.92 -2.15 -13.40
C ASN A 285 -27.50 -3.62 -13.18
N GLY A 286 -26.20 -3.89 -12.99
CA GLY A 286 -25.67 -5.22 -12.76
C GLY A 286 -25.62 -6.13 -13.99
N GLU A 287 -25.99 -5.67 -15.18
CA GLU A 287 -26.09 -6.51 -16.40
C GLU A 287 -24.73 -6.72 -17.10
N GLU A 288 -23.76 -5.83 -16.87
CA GLU A 288 -22.43 -5.90 -17.47
C GLU A 288 -21.32 -5.81 -16.42
N LEU A 289 -20.26 -6.60 -16.62
CA LEU A 289 -18.99 -6.49 -15.89
C LEU A 289 -17.88 -6.24 -16.89
N VAL A 290 -17.10 -5.18 -16.68
CA VAL A 290 -15.92 -4.88 -17.51
C VAL A 290 -14.67 -5.24 -16.74
N LEU A 291 -13.81 -6.08 -17.32
CA LEU A 291 -12.42 -6.28 -16.92
C LEU A 291 -11.53 -5.46 -17.86
N HIS A 292 -10.81 -4.49 -17.33
CA HIS A 292 -9.81 -3.73 -18.07
C HIS A 292 -8.42 -4.05 -17.51
N THR A 293 -7.50 -4.47 -18.37
CA THR A 293 -6.23 -5.08 -17.98
C THR A 293 -5.13 -4.85 -19.01
N SER A 294 -3.90 -5.19 -18.68
CA SER A 294 -2.81 -5.40 -19.63
C SER A 294 -2.68 -6.88 -20.05
N ARG A 295 -1.92 -7.10 -21.13
CA ARG A 295 -1.52 -8.42 -21.67
C ARG A 295 -0.17 -8.33 -22.38
N GLU A 296 0.60 -9.41 -22.36
CA GLU A 296 1.65 -9.66 -23.36
C GLU A 296 1.02 -10.39 -24.55
N ARG A 297 1.18 -9.84 -25.76
CA ARG A 297 0.51 -10.33 -26.97
C ARG A 297 1.29 -11.40 -27.70
N TYR A 298 0.67 -12.06 -28.69
CA TYR A 298 1.37 -12.93 -29.62
C TYR A 298 2.49 -12.21 -30.38
N LEU A 299 3.41 -12.99 -30.93
CA LEU A 299 4.57 -12.56 -31.66
C LEU A 299 4.16 -11.76 -32.91
N THR A 300 4.69 -10.55 -33.04
CA THR A 300 4.48 -9.72 -34.24
C THR A 300 5.60 -9.90 -35.28
N GLU A 301 5.44 -9.30 -36.46
CA GLU A 301 6.36 -9.44 -37.59
C GLU A 301 7.80 -8.98 -37.29
N ASP A 302 7.99 -8.12 -36.29
CA ASP A 302 9.30 -7.68 -35.79
C ASP A 302 9.99 -8.71 -34.88
N GLY A 303 9.33 -9.83 -34.59
CA GLY A 303 9.86 -10.90 -33.75
C GLY A 303 9.78 -10.62 -32.25
N LEU A 304 8.89 -9.72 -31.82
CA LEU A 304 8.66 -9.39 -30.41
C LEU A 304 7.22 -9.68 -29.98
N ASN A 305 7.05 -10.04 -28.71
CA ASN A 305 5.77 -10.05 -28.02
C ASN A 305 5.61 -8.68 -27.34
N HIS A 306 4.56 -7.94 -27.69
CA HIS A 306 4.35 -6.56 -27.21
C HIS A 306 3.28 -6.51 -26.14
N GLN A 307 3.50 -5.70 -25.11
CA GLN A 307 2.46 -5.42 -24.11
C GLN A 307 1.40 -4.44 -24.65
N SER A 308 0.14 -4.62 -24.26
CA SER A 308 -0.92 -3.65 -24.51
C SER A 308 -2.05 -3.78 -23.50
N GLN A 309 -2.98 -2.83 -23.50
CA GLN A 309 -4.26 -3.04 -22.84
C GLN A 309 -5.07 -4.18 -23.50
N LEU A 310 -6.01 -4.73 -22.73
CA LEU A 310 -7.12 -5.60 -23.10
C LEU A 310 -8.34 -5.21 -22.26
N THR A 311 -9.49 -5.08 -22.92
CA THR A 311 -10.79 -4.81 -22.29
C THR A 311 -11.75 -5.95 -22.61
N VAL A 312 -12.31 -6.59 -21.60
CA VAL A 312 -13.28 -7.69 -21.73
C VAL A 312 -14.60 -7.23 -21.10
N ILE A 313 -15.65 -7.18 -21.91
CA ILE A 313 -17.01 -6.82 -21.47
C ILE A 313 -17.81 -8.12 -21.35
N ILE A 314 -18.40 -8.36 -20.20
CA ILE A 314 -19.04 -9.63 -19.83
C ILE A 314 -20.51 -9.36 -19.54
N ASP A 315 -21.39 -10.13 -20.16
CA ASP A 315 -22.80 -10.23 -19.75
C ASP A 315 -22.85 -11.03 -18.44
N THR A 316 -23.32 -10.44 -17.35
CA THR A 316 -23.24 -11.05 -16.01
C THR A 316 -24.27 -12.16 -15.81
N ASP A 317 -25.34 -12.19 -16.60
CA ASP A 317 -26.40 -13.19 -16.54
C ASP A 317 -25.99 -14.47 -17.28
N SER A 318 -25.57 -14.33 -18.54
CA SER A 318 -25.12 -15.48 -19.33
C SER A 318 -23.67 -15.86 -19.07
N MET A 319 -22.88 -14.99 -18.43
CA MET A 319 -21.43 -15.13 -18.27
C MET A 319 -20.75 -15.36 -19.62
N THR A 320 -20.95 -14.42 -20.55
CA THR A 320 -20.38 -14.47 -21.90
C THR A 320 -19.70 -13.16 -22.28
N VAL A 321 -18.61 -13.23 -23.06
CA VAL A 321 -17.93 -12.05 -23.60
C VAL A 321 -18.77 -11.38 -24.69
N LYS A 322 -18.93 -10.05 -24.63
CA LYS A 322 -19.77 -9.23 -25.52
C LYS A 322 -19.00 -8.53 -26.64
N ASN A 323 -17.69 -8.35 -26.49
CA ASN A 323 -16.85 -7.57 -27.40
C ASN A 323 -15.76 -8.41 -28.06
N SER A 324 -15.20 -7.89 -29.16
CA SER A 324 -14.04 -8.51 -29.84
C SER A 324 -12.75 -8.24 -29.06
N LEU A 325 -11.92 -9.27 -28.90
CA LEU A 325 -10.69 -9.26 -28.11
C LEU A 325 -9.40 -9.34 -28.96
N GLY A 326 -9.53 -9.09 -30.27
CA GLY A 326 -8.45 -9.26 -31.24
C GLY A 326 -7.19 -8.41 -30.96
N GLN A 327 -6.23 -8.47 -31.89
CA GLN A 327 -4.89 -7.89 -31.72
C GLN A 327 -4.88 -6.42 -31.27
N PHE A 328 -5.79 -5.60 -31.80
CA PHE A 328 -5.96 -4.19 -31.46
C PHE A 328 -7.43 -3.87 -31.23
N GLN A 329 -7.78 -3.48 -30.01
CA GLN A 329 -9.12 -2.96 -29.69
C GLN A 329 -9.18 -1.46 -29.97
N PRO A 330 -10.37 -0.87 -30.18
CA PRO A 330 -10.47 0.54 -30.55
C PRO A 330 -9.94 1.54 -29.50
N ASN A 331 -9.82 1.13 -28.24
CA ASN A 331 -9.17 1.85 -27.15
C ASN A 331 -7.70 1.42 -26.95
N HIS A 332 -6.97 1.13 -28.03
CA HIS A 332 -5.62 0.57 -27.92
C HIS A 332 -4.67 1.53 -27.20
N VAL A 333 -4.07 1.04 -26.12
CA VAL A 333 -2.91 1.66 -25.48
C VAL A 333 -1.78 0.65 -25.44
N SER A 334 -0.67 0.99 -26.10
CA SER A 334 0.55 0.17 -26.10
C SER A 334 1.29 0.31 -24.78
N HIS A 335 1.84 -0.81 -24.29
CA HIS A 335 2.51 -0.87 -22.98
C HIS A 335 1.68 -0.18 -21.89
N SER A 336 0.39 -0.55 -21.82
CA SER A 336 -0.49 -0.07 -20.76
C SER A 336 0.00 -0.63 -19.43
N PHE A 337 0.66 0.23 -18.66
CA PHE A 337 1.38 -0.04 -17.42
C PHE A 337 0.53 0.06 -16.17
N ASN A 338 -0.68 0.62 -16.28
CA ASN A 338 -1.70 0.59 -15.24
C ASN A 338 -3.08 0.82 -15.87
N GLN A 339 -4.13 0.20 -15.32
CA GLN A 339 -5.49 0.24 -15.85
C GLN A 339 -6.49 0.62 -14.77
N PHE A 340 -7.53 1.36 -15.15
CA PHE A 340 -8.72 1.61 -14.33
C PHE A 340 -9.98 1.51 -15.18
N VAL A 341 -11.08 1.10 -14.57
CA VAL A 341 -12.40 1.09 -15.19
C VAL A 341 -13.44 1.52 -14.17
N LEU A 342 -14.34 2.42 -14.60
CA LEU A 342 -15.51 2.89 -13.87
C LEU A 342 -16.69 3.02 -14.83
N TYR A 343 -17.90 3.19 -14.31
CA TYR A 343 -19.08 3.56 -15.10
C TYR A 343 -19.42 5.05 -14.95
N ASP A 344 -19.81 5.67 -16.06
CA ASP A 344 -20.42 7.00 -16.19
C ASP A 344 -21.82 6.82 -16.81
N GLY A 345 -22.83 6.65 -15.95
CA GLY A 345 -24.15 6.19 -16.37
C GLY A 345 -24.07 4.80 -17.01
N ASP A 346 -24.64 4.63 -18.20
CA ASP A 346 -24.64 3.36 -18.95
C ASP A 346 -23.32 3.07 -19.70
N SER A 347 -22.35 3.99 -19.67
CA SER A 347 -21.09 3.87 -20.40
C SER A 347 -19.92 3.64 -19.45
N HIS A 348 -19.09 2.63 -19.69
CA HIS A 348 -17.81 2.52 -18.99
C HIS A 348 -16.80 3.55 -19.50
N VAL A 349 -15.89 3.94 -18.61
CA VAL A 349 -14.78 4.85 -18.84
C VAL A 349 -13.52 4.19 -18.34
N LEU A 350 -12.48 4.23 -19.17
CA LEU A 350 -11.21 3.56 -18.96
C LEU A 350 -10.11 4.61 -18.77
N LEU A 351 -9.13 4.27 -17.94
CA LEU A 351 -7.90 5.05 -17.81
C LEU A 351 -6.70 4.11 -17.93
N ASP A 352 -5.79 4.44 -18.82
CA ASP A 352 -4.53 3.74 -19.03
C ASP A 352 -3.34 4.66 -18.70
N HIS A 353 -2.26 4.09 -18.17
CA HIS A 353 -0.94 4.72 -18.17
C HIS A 353 -0.07 4.02 -19.23
N GLY A 354 0.16 4.66 -20.37
CA GLY A 354 0.92 4.08 -21.50
C GLY A 354 2.25 4.78 -21.76
N ASP A 355 3.21 4.07 -22.37
CA ASP A 355 4.54 4.62 -22.68
C ASP A 355 4.77 4.93 -24.18
N ALA A 356 3.82 4.63 -25.07
CA ALA A 356 4.04 4.70 -26.52
C ALA A 356 2.84 5.19 -27.35
N TYR A 357 1.80 4.36 -27.49
CA TYR A 357 0.69 4.62 -28.43
C TYR A 357 -0.67 4.57 -27.72
N PRO A 358 -1.11 5.67 -27.07
CA PRO A 358 -0.35 6.90 -26.79
C PRO A 358 0.63 6.76 -25.62
N ARG A 359 1.57 7.71 -25.52
CA ARG A 359 2.46 7.88 -24.37
C ARG A 359 1.85 8.93 -23.45
N GLY A 360 1.30 8.51 -22.32
CA GLY A 360 0.57 9.41 -21.43
C GLY A 360 -0.33 8.71 -20.43
N VAL A 361 -1.07 9.52 -19.68
CA VAL A 361 -2.26 9.07 -18.94
C VAL A 361 -3.47 9.30 -19.85
N VAL A 362 -4.08 8.21 -20.31
CA VAL A 362 -5.02 8.19 -21.43
C VAL A 362 -6.41 7.79 -20.93
N LEU A 363 -7.40 8.64 -21.16
CA LEU A 363 -8.81 8.37 -20.88
C LEU A 363 -9.50 7.89 -22.15
N ASN A 364 -10.26 6.80 -22.05
CA ASN A 364 -11.09 6.28 -23.12
C ASN A 364 -12.55 6.16 -22.64
N LYS A 365 -13.45 6.99 -23.19
CA LYS A 365 -14.90 6.93 -22.91
C LYS A 365 -15.62 6.06 -23.94
N TYR A 366 -16.32 5.04 -23.49
CA TYR A 366 -17.09 4.17 -24.36
C TYR A 366 -18.41 4.80 -24.82
N SER A 367 -18.76 4.59 -26.08
CA SER A 367 -20.04 5.03 -26.67
C SER A 367 -20.52 4.01 -27.70
N GLY A 368 -21.21 2.97 -27.24
CA GLY A 368 -21.97 2.05 -28.09
C GLY A 368 -21.17 1.36 -29.21
N GLY A 369 -19.91 1.01 -28.94
CA GLY A 369 -19.02 0.28 -29.86
C GLY A 369 -17.80 1.06 -30.33
N SER A 370 -17.72 2.35 -29.99
CA SER A 370 -16.53 3.19 -30.21
C SER A 370 -16.01 3.77 -28.91
N TYR A 371 -14.81 4.37 -28.97
CA TYR A 371 -14.22 5.11 -27.88
C TYR A 371 -13.87 6.52 -28.32
N SER A 372 -14.00 7.47 -27.39
CA SER A 372 -13.44 8.81 -27.52
C SER A 372 -12.25 8.91 -26.57
N GLU A 373 -11.10 9.31 -27.10
CA GLU A 373 -9.82 9.34 -26.38
C GLU A 373 -9.48 10.77 -25.94
N SER A 374 -8.88 10.91 -24.76
CA SER A 374 -8.22 12.13 -24.29
C SER A 374 -6.93 11.80 -23.55
N ILE A 375 -5.91 12.63 -23.71
CA ILE A 375 -4.65 12.51 -22.97
C ILE A 375 -4.69 13.51 -21.82
N LEU A 376 -4.84 13.00 -20.60
CA LEU A 376 -4.91 13.80 -19.36
C LEU A 376 -3.53 14.32 -18.94
N LEU A 377 -2.48 13.59 -19.30
CA LEU A 377 -1.10 13.97 -19.09
C LEU A 377 -0.24 13.43 -20.22
N ASP A 378 0.34 14.34 -21.00
CA ASP A 378 1.36 14.01 -22.00
C ASP A 378 2.69 13.73 -21.27
N ILE A 379 3.35 12.63 -21.62
CA ILE A 379 4.59 12.19 -20.99
C ILE A 379 5.72 12.27 -22.02
N PRO A 380 6.75 13.11 -21.81
CA PRO A 380 7.84 13.21 -22.76
C PRO A 380 8.64 11.91 -22.85
N GLY A 381 9.26 11.68 -24.02
CA GLY A 381 10.19 10.59 -24.26
C GLY A 381 10.02 9.96 -25.63
N ASN A 382 11.14 9.49 -26.21
CA ASN A 382 11.11 8.81 -27.49
C ASN A 382 10.41 7.45 -27.40
N THR A 383 9.83 6.98 -28.51
CA THR A 383 9.33 5.60 -28.65
C THR A 383 10.38 4.59 -28.20
N GLY A 384 9.95 3.62 -27.38
CA GLY A 384 10.82 2.61 -26.79
C GLY A 384 11.51 3.05 -25.49
N ASN A 385 11.36 4.30 -25.07
CA ASN A 385 11.74 4.69 -23.71
C ASN A 385 10.67 4.24 -22.73
N ASN A 386 10.85 3.10 -22.08
CA ASN A 386 9.85 2.61 -21.15
C ASN A 386 9.69 3.51 -19.92
N TYR A 387 10.74 4.20 -19.49
CA TYR A 387 10.66 5.02 -18.29
C TYR A 387 9.70 6.20 -18.49
N THR A 388 8.68 6.35 -17.65
CA THR A 388 7.69 7.44 -17.77
C THR A 388 7.79 8.50 -16.68
N GLY A 389 8.37 8.16 -15.52
CA GLY A 389 8.38 9.06 -14.36
C GLY A 389 6.99 9.37 -13.78
N VAL A 390 5.98 8.55 -14.11
CA VAL A 390 4.60 8.69 -13.63
C VAL A 390 4.15 7.41 -12.95
N SER A 391 3.34 7.54 -11.92
CA SER A 391 2.54 6.44 -11.40
C SER A 391 1.15 6.94 -11.01
N VAL A 392 0.13 6.48 -11.74
CA VAL A 392 -1.29 6.78 -11.47
C VAL A 392 -1.80 5.80 -10.42
N GLY A 393 -2.41 6.28 -9.34
CA GLY A 393 -2.86 5.43 -8.24
C GLY A 393 -4.35 5.53 -7.90
N GLY A 394 -5.07 6.50 -8.45
CA GLY A 394 -6.52 6.61 -8.27
C GLY A 394 -7.21 7.23 -9.48
N PHE A 395 -8.46 6.81 -9.70
CA PHE A 395 -9.34 7.32 -10.75
C PHE A 395 -10.77 7.38 -10.22
N ALA A 396 -11.50 8.45 -10.53
CA ALA A 396 -12.88 8.68 -10.09
C ALA A 396 -13.70 9.42 -11.15
N VAL A 397 -15.02 9.25 -11.09
CA VAL A 397 -16.00 10.01 -11.87
C VAL A 397 -16.77 10.91 -10.91
N SER A 398 -16.76 12.22 -11.16
CA SER A 398 -17.51 13.23 -10.40
C SER A 398 -18.70 13.76 -11.23
N GLU A 399 -19.42 14.77 -10.72
CA GLU A 399 -20.55 15.36 -11.45
C GLU A 399 -20.10 15.98 -12.79
N ASN A 400 -19.00 16.74 -12.81
CA ASN A 400 -18.57 17.45 -14.01
C ASN A 400 -17.25 16.94 -14.60
N ASN A 401 -16.44 16.20 -13.84
CA ASN A 401 -15.09 15.79 -14.26
C ASN A 401 -14.82 14.29 -14.06
N TYR A 402 -13.94 13.75 -14.89
CA TYR A 402 -13.12 12.59 -14.54
C TYR A 402 -11.87 13.09 -13.81
N ILE A 403 -11.45 12.37 -12.78
CA ILE A 403 -10.34 12.80 -11.91
C ILE A 403 -9.38 11.63 -11.74
N ALA A 404 -8.09 11.87 -11.99
CA ALA A 404 -7.03 10.91 -11.70
C ALA A 404 -5.99 11.52 -10.75
N ALA A 405 -5.52 10.72 -9.80
CA ALA A 405 -4.42 11.08 -8.92
C ALA A 405 -3.15 10.31 -9.34
N ALA A 406 -2.06 11.03 -9.54
CA ALA A 406 -0.77 10.46 -9.91
C ALA A 406 0.35 11.08 -9.09
N ASN A 407 1.46 10.34 -8.95
CA ASN A 407 2.74 10.98 -8.77
C ASN A 407 3.43 11.16 -10.12
N ALA A 408 4.15 12.27 -10.30
CA ALA A 408 4.84 12.55 -11.55
C ALA A 408 6.13 13.35 -11.33
N LEU A 409 7.10 13.14 -12.23
CA LEU A 409 8.21 14.05 -12.42
C LEU A 409 7.74 15.43 -12.88
N GLY A 410 8.48 16.48 -12.52
CA GLY A 410 8.28 17.81 -13.08
C GLY A 410 8.69 17.89 -14.55
N PHE A 411 7.73 17.81 -15.48
CA PHE A 411 8.00 17.79 -16.93
C PHE A 411 8.29 19.16 -17.57
N GLU A 412 8.05 20.26 -16.86
CA GLU A 412 8.03 21.64 -17.40
C GLU A 412 9.29 22.06 -18.17
N SER A 413 10.41 21.35 -17.99
CA SER A 413 11.70 21.62 -18.64
C SER A 413 12.23 20.48 -19.52
N LEU A 414 11.46 19.40 -19.72
CA LEU A 414 11.90 18.19 -20.41
C LEU A 414 11.18 18.04 -21.76
N GLY A 415 11.94 18.00 -22.85
CA GLY A 415 11.46 17.50 -24.14
C GLY A 415 11.83 16.02 -24.34
N ASP A 416 11.27 15.39 -25.38
CA ASP A 416 11.42 13.95 -25.64
C ASP A 416 12.87 13.47 -25.69
N SER A 417 13.76 14.25 -26.31
CA SER A 417 15.18 13.90 -26.45
C SER A 417 15.98 14.03 -25.15
N SER A 418 15.49 14.84 -24.20
CA SER A 418 16.14 15.06 -22.90
C SER A 418 15.53 14.23 -21.77
N PHE A 419 14.44 13.50 -22.06
CA PHE A 419 13.78 12.70 -21.04
C PHE A 419 14.67 11.53 -20.60
N PRO A 420 14.84 11.29 -19.30
CA PRO A 420 15.64 10.18 -18.80
C PRO A 420 15.09 8.84 -19.28
N THR A 421 15.97 7.84 -19.42
CA THR A 421 15.58 6.47 -19.78
C THR A 421 15.46 5.54 -18.58
N MET A 422 15.85 6.00 -17.38
CA MET A 422 15.78 5.30 -16.10
C MET A 422 15.67 6.34 -14.96
N PRO A 423 15.09 5.99 -13.80
CA PRO A 423 15.02 6.90 -12.65
C PRO A 423 16.40 7.24 -12.11
N SER A 424 16.58 8.49 -11.65
CA SER A 424 17.80 8.91 -10.94
C SER A 424 17.76 8.50 -9.47
N THR A 425 18.94 8.42 -8.85
CA THR A 425 19.06 8.09 -7.41
C THR A 425 18.53 9.19 -6.49
N ASP A 426 18.26 10.38 -7.00
CA ASP A 426 17.75 11.54 -6.26
C ASP A 426 16.37 11.98 -6.79
N GLU A 427 15.71 11.10 -7.54
CA GLU A 427 14.44 11.40 -8.16
C GLU A 427 13.36 11.77 -7.14
N THR A 428 12.68 12.88 -7.43
CA THR A 428 11.53 13.38 -6.69
C THR A 428 10.30 13.38 -7.58
N ARG A 429 9.18 12.89 -7.06
CA ARG A 429 7.88 12.98 -7.71
C ARG A 429 6.89 13.74 -6.84
N ASP A 430 6.09 14.56 -7.49
CA ASP A 430 5.04 15.35 -6.89
C ASP A 430 3.68 14.70 -7.07
N ILE A 431 2.75 14.97 -6.15
CA ILE A 431 1.35 14.62 -6.35
C ILE A 431 0.73 15.60 -7.34
N VAL A 432 0.13 15.02 -8.38
CA VAL A 432 -0.55 15.73 -9.46
C VAL A 432 -1.96 15.17 -9.61
N ILE A 433 -2.94 16.05 -9.65
CA ILE A 433 -4.33 15.75 -9.97
C ILE A 433 -4.58 16.12 -11.42
N LEU A 434 -5.10 15.16 -12.17
CA LEU A 434 -5.47 15.32 -13.57
C LEU A 434 -6.98 15.33 -13.65
N THR A 435 -7.56 16.32 -14.32
CA THR A 435 -9.00 16.39 -14.55
C THR A 435 -9.33 16.47 -16.03
N CYS A 436 -10.51 15.98 -16.39
CA CYS A 436 -11.05 16.01 -17.73
C CYS A 436 -12.56 16.23 -17.65
N GLU A 437 -13.09 17.25 -18.33
CA GLU A 437 -14.53 17.54 -18.27
C GLU A 437 -15.35 16.41 -18.91
N ARG A 438 -16.42 15.97 -18.23
CA ARG A 438 -17.34 14.94 -18.73
C ARG A 438 -18.09 15.37 -19.98
N GLY A 439 -18.40 16.66 -20.07
CA GLY A 439 -19.14 17.28 -21.18
C GLY A 439 -18.29 17.55 -22.42
N ASP A 440 -16.98 17.76 -22.26
CA ASP A 440 -16.01 17.92 -23.35
C ASP A 440 -14.67 17.30 -22.94
N ILE A 441 -14.44 16.06 -23.36
CA ILE A 441 -13.25 15.31 -22.96
C ILE A 441 -11.93 15.93 -23.47
N ASN A 442 -11.98 16.90 -24.37
CA ASN A 442 -10.78 17.63 -24.82
C ASN A 442 -10.34 18.70 -23.82
N ASN A 443 -11.20 19.05 -22.85
CA ASN A 443 -10.87 20.02 -21.81
C ASN A 443 -10.26 19.29 -20.62
N THR A 444 -8.92 19.30 -20.56
CA THR A 444 -8.14 18.68 -19.49
C THR A 444 -7.37 19.71 -18.68
N SER A 445 -7.11 19.41 -17.41
CA SER A 445 -6.31 20.24 -16.51
C SER A 445 -5.40 19.37 -15.64
N SER A 446 -4.31 19.98 -15.17
CA SER A 446 -3.34 19.36 -14.29
C SER A 446 -3.02 20.31 -13.14
N ILE A 447 -3.20 19.84 -11.92
CA ILE A 447 -2.97 20.60 -10.69
C ILE A 447 -1.94 19.86 -9.86
N ARG A 448 -0.81 20.52 -9.59
CA ARG A 448 0.21 19.99 -8.69
C ARG A 448 -0.11 20.34 -7.25
N LEU A 449 -0.22 19.34 -6.37
CA LEU A 449 -0.52 19.52 -4.95
C LEU A 449 0.73 19.71 -4.09
N THR A 450 1.88 19.17 -4.51
CA THR A 450 3.14 19.22 -3.76
C THR A 450 4.25 19.84 -4.59
N ASP A 451 5.32 20.30 -3.92
CA ASP A 451 6.57 20.63 -4.58
C ASP A 451 7.73 20.07 -3.76
N TYR A 452 8.18 18.87 -4.15
CA TYR A 452 9.29 18.17 -3.54
C TYR A 452 10.63 18.53 -4.17
N SER A 453 10.67 19.45 -5.14
CA SER A 453 11.89 19.89 -5.78
C SER A 453 12.90 20.39 -4.75
N ASN A 454 14.11 19.81 -4.74
CA ASN A 454 15.20 20.15 -3.82
C ASN A 454 14.89 19.93 -2.32
N SER A 455 13.80 19.25 -1.98
CA SER A 455 13.44 18.94 -0.59
C SER A 455 14.20 17.72 -0.03
N GLY A 456 14.71 16.85 -0.92
CA GLY A 456 15.21 15.53 -0.54
C GLY A 456 14.09 14.53 -0.18
N LEU A 457 12.83 14.85 -0.50
CA LEU A 457 11.65 14.02 -0.27
C LEU A 457 10.98 13.64 -1.59
N CYS A 458 10.07 12.67 -1.55
CA CYS A 458 9.33 12.17 -2.70
C CYS A 458 7.94 11.66 -2.27
N ALA A 459 6.96 11.77 -3.17
CA ALA A 459 5.62 11.26 -2.97
C ALA A 459 5.47 9.82 -3.47
N SER A 460 4.73 8.99 -2.73
CA SER A 460 4.38 7.65 -3.18
C SER A 460 3.29 7.65 -4.24
N LEU A 461 2.90 6.45 -4.70
CA LEU A 461 1.66 6.26 -5.44
C LEU A 461 0.51 6.84 -4.59
N PRO A 462 -0.29 7.80 -5.12
CA PRO A 462 -1.41 8.35 -4.38
C PRO A 462 -2.67 7.50 -4.55
N TYR A 463 -3.44 7.38 -3.49
CA TYR A 463 -4.82 6.89 -3.55
C TYR A 463 -5.79 8.05 -3.67
N LEU A 464 -6.88 7.81 -4.40
CA LEU A 464 -8.02 8.70 -4.51
C LEU A 464 -9.24 7.99 -3.90
N VAL A 465 -9.89 8.61 -2.93
CA VAL A 465 -11.09 8.09 -2.27
C VAL A 465 -12.22 9.09 -2.49
N ASP A 466 -13.32 8.64 -3.07
CA ASP A 466 -14.53 9.44 -3.18
C ASP A 466 -15.14 9.66 -1.79
N LEU A 467 -15.31 10.93 -1.40
CA LEU A 467 -15.94 11.34 -0.14
C LEU A 467 -17.41 11.73 -0.33
N GLU A 468 -17.95 11.47 -1.51
CA GLU A 468 -19.27 11.89 -1.99
C GLU A 468 -19.37 13.42 -2.16
N ASN A 469 -20.48 13.87 -2.76
CA ASN A 469 -20.82 15.29 -2.93
C ASN A 469 -19.73 16.14 -3.63
N GLY A 470 -18.96 15.52 -4.54
CA GLY A 470 -17.94 16.21 -5.34
C GLY A 470 -16.63 16.48 -4.61
N TYR A 471 -16.38 15.80 -3.47
CA TYR A 471 -15.12 15.88 -2.74
C TYR A 471 -14.39 14.54 -2.77
N PHE A 472 -13.06 14.60 -2.81
CA PHE A 472 -12.20 13.43 -2.84
C PHE A 472 -11.07 13.59 -1.84
N MET A 473 -10.67 12.51 -1.19
CA MET A 473 -9.44 12.46 -0.39
C MET A 473 -8.32 11.87 -1.22
N VAL A 474 -7.21 12.60 -1.31
CA VAL A 474 -5.95 12.11 -1.89
C VAL A 474 -5.05 11.71 -0.73
N LEU A 475 -4.52 10.48 -0.72
CA LEU A 475 -3.62 9.97 0.32
C LEU A 475 -2.33 9.45 -0.30
N TRP A 476 -1.18 9.77 0.29
CA TRP A 476 0.12 9.25 -0.13
C TRP A 476 1.08 9.15 1.05
N GLN A 477 2.14 8.37 0.89
CA GLN A 477 3.25 8.34 1.83
C GLN A 477 4.34 9.29 1.34
N GLU A 478 4.84 10.14 2.25
CA GLU A 478 6.06 10.92 2.04
C GLU A 478 7.28 10.11 2.50
N PHE A 479 8.34 10.08 1.71
CA PHE A 479 9.59 9.37 2.02
C PHE A 479 10.81 10.16 1.50
N ASN A 480 12.02 9.83 1.96
CA ASN A 480 13.21 10.51 1.43
C ASN A 480 13.46 10.09 -0.02
N ALA A 481 13.85 11.03 -0.87
CA ALA A 481 14.26 10.73 -2.24
C ALA A 481 15.47 9.77 -2.24
N GLY A 482 15.52 8.87 -3.21
CA GLY A 482 16.67 7.98 -3.40
C GLY A 482 16.82 6.81 -2.44
N VAL A 483 15.97 6.69 -1.42
CA VAL A 483 15.93 5.53 -0.54
C VAL A 483 14.68 4.69 -0.82
N SER A 484 14.77 3.41 -0.50
CA SER A 484 13.60 2.51 -0.51
C SER A 484 12.51 3.04 0.43
N PHE A 485 11.24 2.83 0.05
CA PHE A 485 10.02 3.18 0.78
C PHE A 485 9.97 2.63 2.23
N SER A 486 10.85 1.70 2.58
CA SER A 486 11.03 1.23 3.97
C SER A 486 11.39 2.35 4.96
N HIS A 487 11.72 3.56 4.49
CA HIS A 487 11.97 4.76 5.30
C HIS A 487 10.90 5.84 5.10
N SER A 488 9.63 5.45 5.10
CA SER A 488 8.50 6.37 5.08
C SER A 488 8.55 7.34 6.26
N LYS A 489 8.26 8.62 6.00
CA LYS A 489 8.24 9.69 7.00
C LYS A 489 6.87 9.84 7.65
N ALA A 490 5.84 10.00 6.83
CA ALA A 490 4.48 10.21 7.31
C ALA A 490 3.47 9.92 6.21
N LEU A 491 2.27 9.50 6.61
CA LEU A 491 1.10 9.59 5.77
C LEU A 491 0.79 11.06 5.54
N LYS A 492 0.56 11.44 4.30
CA LYS A 492 0.02 12.73 3.89
C LYS A 492 -1.34 12.53 3.26
N TYR A 493 -2.25 13.47 3.49
CA TYR A 493 -3.56 13.42 2.87
C TYR A 493 -4.15 14.83 2.72
N ALA A 494 -5.00 15.00 1.73
CA ALA A 494 -5.69 16.26 1.47
C ALA A 494 -7.07 16.01 0.88
N VAL A 495 -8.00 16.92 1.14
CA VAL A 495 -9.31 16.94 0.49
C VAL A 495 -9.24 17.88 -0.71
N ILE A 496 -9.71 17.41 -1.86
CA ILE A 496 -9.85 18.18 -3.10
C ILE A 496 -11.32 18.21 -3.54
N ASP A 497 -11.70 19.25 -4.28
CA ASP A 497 -12.98 19.31 -4.98
C ASP A 497 -12.93 18.56 -6.33
N GLU A 498 -14.05 18.52 -7.04
CA GLU A 498 -14.17 17.86 -8.34
C GLU A 498 -13.29 18.46 -9.45
N ASN A 499 -12.75 19.66 -9.24
CA ASN A 499 -11.83 20.32 -10.18
C ASN A 499 -10.36 20.04 -9.83
N GLY A 500 -10.11 19.28 -8.74
CA GLY A 500 -8.78 18.96 -8.23
C GLY A 500 -8.17 20.05 -7.35
N ALA A 501 -8.92 21.09 -7.00
CA ALA A 501 -8.44 22.16 -6.14
C ALA A 501 -8.47 21.72 -4.67
N LEU A 502 -7.44 22.09 -3.91
CA LEU A 502 -7.40 21.85 -2.46
C LEU A 502 -8.58 22.55 -1.78
N ALA A 503 -9.35 21.79 -1.01
CA ALA A 503 -10.44 22.34 -0.19
C ALA A 503 -9.90 23.04 1.07
N ASP A 504 -8.73 22.62 1.57
CA ASP A 504 -8.06 23.23 2.73
C ASP A 504 -6.53 23.12 2.60
N LYS A 505 -5.90 22.20 3.35
CA LYS A 505 -4.45 22.01 3.41
C LYS A 505 -4.10 20.53 3.35
N ILE A 506 -2.80 20.27 3.23
CA ILE A 506 -2.23 18.93 3.34
C ILE A 506 -2.03 18.62 4.83
N TYR A 507 -2.61 17.49 5.26
CA TYR A 507 -2.50 16.93 6.59
C TYR A 507 -1.39 15.88 6.66
N SER A 508 -0.92 15.58 7.87
CA SER A 508 0.13 14.59 8.12
C SER A 508 -0.26 13.72 9.32
N ALA A 509 -0.02 12.41 9.22
CA ALA A 509 -0.24 11.47 10.32
C ALA A 509 0.92 10.45 10.40
N PRO A 510 1.25 9.93 11.60
CA PRO A 510 2.28 8.91 11.80
C PRO A 510 1.80 7.50 11.39
N LEU A 511 0.94 7.40 10.38
CA LEU A 511 0.38 6.15 9.88
C LEU A 511 1.08 5.72 8.60
N ARG A 512 0.88 4.45 8.23
CA ARG A 512 1.47 3.84 7.05
C ARG A 512 0.40 3.37 6.08
N LEU A 513 0.54 3.72 4.80
CA LEU A 513 -0.27 3.15 3.73
C LEU A 513 0.26 1.80 3.28
N SER A 514 -0.66 0.90 2.92
CA SER A 514 -0.34 -0.20 2.01
C SER A 514 -0.26 0.36 0.60
N MET A 515 0.72 -0.07 -0.21
CA MET A 515 0.78 0.27 -1.64
C MET A 515 0.04 -0.77 -2.52
N ASP A 516 -0.68 -1.69 -1.89
CA ASP A 516 -1.33 -2.85 -2.51
C ASP A 516 -2.79 -2.99 -2.04
N CYS A 517 -3.36 -1.96 -1.39
CA CYS A 517 -4.76 -1.92 -0.95
C CYS A 517 -5.32 -0.50 -1.11
N GLN A 518 -6.38 -0.37 -1.90
CA GLN A 518 -7.13 0.89 -2.06
C GLN A 518 -7.87 1.21 -0.74
N PRO A 519 -7.64 2.37 -0.11
CA PRO A 519 -8.44 2.83 1.02
C PRO A 519 -9.89 3.10 0.60
N ILE A 520 -10.82 2.94 1.53
CA ILE A 520 -12.26 3.16 1.32
C ILE A 520 -12.80 4.22 2.28
N LEU A 521 -13.88 4.90 1.86
CA LEU A 521 -14.72 5.68 2.76
C LEU A 521 -15.50 4.71 3.66
N ASP A 522 -15.48 4.98 4.95
CA ASP A 522 -16.20 4.20 5.96
C ASP A 522 -16.74 5.11 7.06
N GLY A 523 -18.01 5.51 6.92
CA GLY A 523 -18.62 6.52 7.78
C GLY A 523 -17.95 7.89 7.60
N ASP A 524 -17.41 8.43 8.69
CA ASP A 524 -16.69 9.72 8.72
C ASP A 524 -15.16 9.58 8.57
N LYS A 525 -14.70 8.40 8.15
CA LYS A 525 -13.28 8.04 8.06
C LYS A 525 -12.91 7.47 6.71
N VAL A 526 -11.64 7.59 6.38
CA VAL A 526 -11.01 6.78 5.33
C VAL A 526 -10.23 5.67 6.01
N VAL A 527 -10.50 4.42 5.61
CA VAL A 527 -9.98 3.20 6.25
C VAL A 527 -9.21 2.35 5.23
N TRP A 528 -8.11 1.76 5.69
CA TRP A 528 -7.34 0.76 4.95
C TRP A 528 -6.72 -0.24 5.93
N TYR A 529 -6.02 -1.24 5.42
CA TYR A 529 -5.25 -2.16 6.26
C TYR A 529 -3.84 -2.42 5.73
N THR A 530 -2.99 -2.87 6.64
CA THR A 530 -1.71 -3.51 6.34
C THR A 530 -1.61 -4.84 7.07
N ASN A 531 -1.02 -5.86 6.44
CA ASN A 531 -0.68 -7.11 7.11
C ASN A 531 0.64 -6.92 7.89
N SER A 532 0.62 -7.35 9.14
CA SER A 532 1.68 -7.18 10.14
C SER A 532 2.23 -8.52 10.59
N VAL A 533 3.28 -8.50 11.40
CA VAL A 533 3.80 -9.74 12.03
C VAL A 533 2.77 -10.37 12.97
N MET A 534 1.94 -9.57 13.63
CA MET A 534 0.99 -10.03 14.65
C MET A 534 -0.42 -10.32 14.14
N GLY A 535 -0.72 -10.02 12.87
CA GLY A 535 -2.06 -10.09 12.31
C GLY A 535 -2.30 -8.96 11.32
N ARG A 536 -3.47 -8.33 11.39
CA ARG A 536 -3.88 -7.22 10.50
C ARG A 536 -3.99 -5.92 11.28
N LEU A 537 -3.41 -4.86 10.72
CA LEU A 537 -3.50 -3.50 11.25
C LEU A 537 -4.49 -2.71 10.39
N PHE A 538 -5.70 -2.46 10.92
CA PHE A 538 -6.61 -1.49 10.33
C PHE A 538 -6.16 -0.09 10.72
N SER A 539 -6.02 0.78 9.74
CA SER A 539 -5.63 2.17 9.92
C SER A 539 -6.70 3.09 9.36
N SER A 540 -6.86 4.25 9.97
CA SER A 540 -7.87 5.22 9.58
C SER A 540 -7.46 6.66 9.87
N VAL A 541 -7.94 7.58 9.04
CA VAL A 541 -7.94 9.01 9.31
C VAL A 541 -9.37 9.53 9.24
N ASN A 542 -9.73 10.45 10.13
CA ASN A 542 -11.00 11.16 10.02
C ASN A 542 -10.95 12.10 8.81
N ILE A 543 -12.08 12.29 8.15
CA ILE A 543 -12.22 13.31 7.13
C ILE A 543 -12.02 14.68 7.80
N PRO A 544 -11.05 15.50 7.35
CA PRO A 544 -10.92 16.86 7.83
C PRO A 544 -12.24 17.59 7.56
N LEU A 545 -12.95 17.93 8.62
CA LEU A 545 -14.30 18.50 8.60
C LEU A 545 -14.49 19.56 7.49
N GLN A 546 -15.58 19.43 6.73
CA GLN A 546 -16.09 20.44 5.80
C GLN A 546 -16.51 21.74 6.52
#